data_AF-C4V956-F1
#
_entry.id   AF-C4V956-F1
#
_cell.length_a   1.000
_cell.length_b   1.000
_cell.length_c   1.000
_cell.angle_alpha   90.00
_cell.angle_beta   90.00
_cell.angle_gamma   90.00
#
_symmetry.space_group_name_H-M   'P 1'
#
loop_
_entity.id
_entity.type
_entity.pdbx_description
1 polymer ?
#
loop_
_entity_poly.entity_id
_entity_poly.type
_entity_poly.pdbx_seq_one_letter_code
_entity_poly.pdbx_strand_id
1 'polypeptide(L)'
;MIAVVDTCYFLRRGSINQNIKKIYIPNSVKKELINEQSREYYNLYKYMIEIKNPSESYVNYISLINKKMHLNLSNADIDIVALTLELHEIFCSTWVDTTNLNELDEVVCLTLDNGIKQCLKHLDIYNDDKFISKIYKMRCFACFAMYDEKLDFCKKCGMNTITRVSVVLDENNKEKVLLKKVINLYLRCCMTKKA
;
A
#
# COMPACT_ATOMS: atom_id res chain seq x y z
N MET A 1 3.06 -2.08 21.81
CA MET A 1 3.03 -1.90 20.34
C MET A 1 2.24 -0.66 19.99
N ILE A 2 2.66 0.03 18.94
CA ILE A 2 1.97 1.17 18.36
C ILE A 2 1.42 0.74 17.00
N ALA A 3 0.15 1.07 16.73
CA ALA A 3 -0.49 0.67 15.49
C ALA A 3 -0.81 1.88 14.60
N VAL A 4 -0.49 1.81 13.32
CA VAL A 4 -1.05 2.70 12.29
C VAL A 4 -2.16 1.96 11.58
N VAL A 5 -3.35 2.55 11.47
CA VAL A 5 -4.54 1.80 11.02
C VAL A 5 -5.13 2.38 9.75
N ASP A 6 -5.40 1.49 8.81
CA ASP A 6 -6.04 1.73 7.51
C ASP A 6 -7.58 1.77 7.61
N THR A 7 -8.25 2.50 6.70
CA THR A 7 -9.72 2.52 6.62
C THR A 7 -10.30 1.13 6.42
N CYS A 8 -9.68 0.33 5.55
CA CYS A 8 -10.12 -1.04 5.26
C CYS A 8 -10.15 -1.92 6.53
N TYR A 9 -9.27 -1.64 7.48
CA TYR A 9 -9.19 -2.37 8.74
C TYR A 9 -10.38 -2.04 9.66
N PHE A 10 -10.75 -0.75 9.75
CA PHE A 10 -11.95 -0.32 10.48
C PHE A 10 -13.23 -0.88 9.84
N LEU A 11 -13.33 -0.83 8.50
CA LEU A 11 -14.51 -1.34 7.78
C LEU A 11 -14.76 -2.83 8.03
N ARG A 12 -13.69 -3.62 8.20
CA ARG A 12 -13.79 -5.06 8.46
C ARG A 12 -13.82 -5.43 9.94
N ARG A 13 -13.84 -4.43 10.85
CA ARG A 13 -13.77 -4.63 12.32
C ARG A 13 -12.61 -5.54 12.71
N GLY A 14 -11.43 -5.28 12.12
CA GLY A 14 -10.24 -6.07 12.39
C GLY A 14 -9.88 -6.09 13.88
N SER A 15 -9.41 -7.23 14.39
CA SER A 15 -9.13 -7.41 15.82
C SER A 15 -7.96 -6.55 16.30
N ILE A 16 -8.26 -5.45 17.00
CA ILE A 16 -7.26 -4.66 17.71
C ILE A 16 -6.83 -5.44 18.96
N ASN A 17 -5.60 -5.95 18.94
CA ASN A 17 -5.02 -6.73 20.04
C ASN A 17 -4.86 -5.89 21.31
N GLN A 18 -4.95 -6.53 22.48
CA GLN A 18 -4.74 -5.88 23.79
C GLN A 18 -3.32 -5.32 23.98
N ASN A 19 -2.34 -5.78 23.20
CA ASN A 19 -0.94 -5.33 23.27
C ASN A 19 -0.70 -3.98 22.57
N ILE A 20 -1.71 -3.46 21.87
CA ILE A 20 -1.64 -2.15 21.22
C ILE A 20 -1.91 -1.09 22.29
N LYS A 21 -0.91 -0.25 22.56
CA LYS A 21 -1.02 0.84 23.54
C LYS A 21 -1.69 2.07 22.93
N LYS A 22 -1.36 2.36 21.66
CA LYS A 22 -1.80 3.57 20.97
C LYS A 22 -2.00 3.32 19.47
N ILE A 23 -2.98 4.00 18.90
CA ILE A 23 -3.33 3.92 17.48
C ILE A 23 -3.12 5.30 16.85
N TYR A 24 -2.45 5.35 15.70
CA TYR A 24 -2.28 6.55 14.90
C TYR A 24 -3.05 6.46 13.59
N ILE A 25 -3.71 7.56 13.23
CA ILE A 25 -4.50 7.68 12.01
C ILE A 25 -4.28 9.04 11.37
N PRO A 26 -4.03 9.14 10.05
CA PRO A 26 -3.99 10.42 9.36
C PRO A 26 -5.40 10.99 9.14
N ASN A 27 -5.49 12.31 8.99
CA ASN A 27 -6.77 12.98 8.80
C ASN A 27 -7.46 12.57 7.49
N SER A 28 -6.72 12.13 6.48
CA SER A 28 -7.24 11.55 5.23
C SER A 28 -8.10 10.32 5.49
N VAL A 29 -7.60 9.36 6.28
CA VAL A 29 -8.34 8.15 6.70
C VAL A 29 -9.58 8.51 7.52
N LYS A 30 -9.48 9.47 8.44
CA LYS A 30 -10.64 9.93 9.22
C LYS A 30 -11.77 10.48 8.33
N LYS A 31 -11.43 11.20 7.25
CA LYS A 31 -12.42 11.74 6.30
C LYS A 31 -13.12 10.65 5.49
N GLU A 32 -12.45 9.53 5.23
CA GLU A 32 -13.01 8.38 4.53
C GLU A 32 -13.96 7.54 5.41
N LEU A 33 -13.82 7.61 6.74
CA LEU A 33 -14.70 6.93 7.70
C LEU A 33 -16.07 7.62 7.84
N ILE A 34 -16.86 7.57 6.77
CA ILE A 34 -18.19 8.19 6.70
C ILE A 34 -19.28 7.24 7.24
N ASN A 35 -19.11 5.94 7.03
CA ASN A 35 -20.16 4.94 7.33
C ASN A 35 -20.43 4.83 8.83
N GLU A 36 -21.70 4.67 9.20
CA GLU A 36 -22.17 4.56 10.58
C GLU A 36 -21.44 3.43 11.34
N GLN A 37 -21.39 2.24 10.75
CA GLN A 37 -20.73 1.08 11.36
C GLN A 37 -19.24 1.29 11.63
N SER A 38 -18.52 1.92 10.69
CA SER A 38 -17.11 2.24 10.88
C SER A 38 -16.91 3.35 11.92
N ARG A 39 -17.89 4.25 12.05
CA ARG A 39 -17.85 5.35 13.01
C ARG A 39 -18.14 4.88 14.42
N GLU A 40 -19.06 3.95 14.61
CA GLU A 40 -19.28 3.25 15.88
C GLU A 40 -18.00 2.54 16.32
N TYR A 41 -17.39 1.77 15.42
CA TYR A 41 -16.15 1.05 15.72
C TYR A 41 -15.00 2.01 16.05
N TYR A 42 -14.85 3.11 15.31
CA TYR A 42 -13.91 4.19 15.64
C TYR A 42 -14.20 4.80 17.02
N ASN A 43 -15.47 5.04 17.35
CA ASN A 43 -15.87 5.65 18.63
C ASN A 43 -15.53 4.74 19.82
N LEU A 44 -15.62 3.41 19.67
CA LEU A 44 -15.24 2.45 20.70
C LEU A 44 -13.76 2.57 21.09
N TYR A 45 -12.87 2.73 20.11
CA TYR A 45 -11.42 2.84 20.33
C TYR A 45 -10.91 4.29 20.36
N LYS A 46 -11.82 5.28 20.40
CA LYS A 46 -11.48 6.70 20.28
C LYS A 46 -10.47 7.17 21.33
N TYR A 47 -10.48 6.57 22.53
CA TYR A 47 -9.53 6.89 23.61
C TYR A 47 -8.09 6.45 23.30
N MET A 48 -7.91 5.47 22.41
CA MET A 48 -6.59 4.96 21.99
C MET A 48 -6.09 5.64 20.71
N ILE A 49 -6.99 6.30 19.96
CA ILE A 49 -6.71 6.84 18.64
C ILE A 49 -6.21 8.29 18.75
N GLU A 50 -5.03 8.53 18.20
CA GLU A 50 -4.46 9.85 17.98
C GLU A 50 -4.43 10.18 16.48
N ILE A 51 -4.86 11.38 16.13
CA ILE A 51 -4.83 11.86 14.76
C ILE A 51 -3.48 12.53 14.53
N LYS A 52 -2.66 11.94 13.66
CA LYS A 52 -1.34 12.48 13.29
C LYS A 52 -1.18 12.39 11.78
N ASN A 53 -0.83 13.50 11.14
CA ASN A 53 -0.47 13.51 9.72
C ASN A 53 1.04 13.32 9.56
N PRO A 54 1.49 12.63 8.51
CA PRO A 54 2.91 12.50 8.22
C PRO A 54 3.55 13.82 7.79
N SER A 55 4.86 13.94 7.96
CA SER A 55 5.65 15.02 7.36
C SER A 55 5.67 14.93 5.83
N GLU A 56 5.67 16.09 5.18
CA GLU A 56 5.68 16.23 3.72
C GLU A 56 6.91 15.59 3.06
N SER A 57 8.04 15.54 3.79
CA SER A 57 9.25 14.83 3.35
C SER A 57 8.99 13.34 3.08
N TYR A 58 8.31 12.65 4.00
CA TYR A 58 8.00 11.23 3.86
C TYR A 58 6.93 10.99 2.80
N VAL A 59 5.92 11.86 2.70
CA VAL A 59 4.89 11.77 1.66
C VAL A 59 5.52 11.83 0.27
N ASN A 60 6.45 12.76 0.04
CA ASN A 60 7.17 12.87 -1.24
C ASN A 60 8.03 11.65 -1.53
N TYR A 61 8.74 11.13 -0.52
CA TYR A 61 9.54 9.92 -0.64
C TYR A 61 8.69 8.70 -1.02
N ILE A 62 7.57 8.47 -0.34
CA ILE A 62 6.65 7.37 -0.64
C ILE A 62 5.97 7.55 -2.01
N SER A 63 5.64 8.78 -2.38
CA SER A 63 5.10 9.09 -3.72
C SER A 63 6.07 8.70 -4.83
N LEU A 64 7.37 8.92 -4.63
CA LEU A 64 8.42 8.49 -5.56
C LEU A 64 8.48 6.95 -5.67
N ILE A 65 8.43 6.24 -4.55
CA ILE A 65 8.42 4.76 -4.51
C ILE A 65 7.16 4.20 -5.20
N ASN A 66 5.99 4.76 -4.92
CA ASN A 66 4.72 4.36 -5.53
C ASN A 66 4.78 4.46 -7.07
N LYS A 67 5.38 5.53 -7.59
CA LYS A 67 5.59 5.73 -9.03
C LYS A 67 6.60 4.73 -9.60
N LYS A 68 7.72 4.51 -8.92
CA LYS A 68 8.77 3.57 -9.36
C LYS A 68 8.27 2.12 -9.43
N MET A 69 7.45 1.72 -8.47
CA MET A 69 6.98 0.33 -8.32
C MET A 69 5.58 0.08 -8.92
N HIS A 70 4.95 1.10 -9.50
CA HIS A 70 3.60 1.03 -10.09
C HIS A 70 2.53 0.43 -9.16
N LEU A 71 2.59 0.74 -7.86
CA LEU A 71 1.70 0.16 -6.84
C LEU A 71 0.26 0.68 -6.98
N ASN A 72 0.07 1.86 -7.56
CA ASN A 72 -1.23 2.56 -7.69
C ASN A 72 -1.90 2.83 -6.33
N LEU A 73 -1.11 3.20 -5.32
CA LEU A 73 -1.62 3.63 -4.01
C LEU A 73 -2.39 4.95 -4.14
N SER A 74 -3.48 5.08 -3.37
CA SER A 74 -4.22 6.33 -3.22
C SER A 74 -3.46 7.34 -2.35
N ASN A 75 -3.90 8.59 -2.31
CA ASN A 75 -3.26 9.60 -1.46
C ASN A 75 -3.39 9.25 0.04
N ALA A 76 -4.54 8.71 0.48
CA ALA A 76 -4.71 8.26 1.86
C ALA A 76 -3.78 7.07 2.18
N ASP A 77 -3.62 6.13 1.24
CA ASP A 77 -2.69 5.01 1.40
C ASP A 77 -1.24 5.49 1.51
N ILE A 78 -0.85 6.49 0.70
CA ILE A 78 0.47 7.13 0.78
C ILE A 78 0.67 7.76 2.16
N ASP A 79 -0.33 8.46 2.69
CA ASP A 79 -0.26 9.05 4.03
C ASP A 79 -0.08 7.98 5.12
N ILE A 80 -0.78 6.86 5.03
CA ILE A 80 -0.66 5.73 5.97
C ILE A 80 0.77 5.17 5.96
N VAL A 81 1.30 4.89 4.76
CA VAL A 81 2.66 4.33 4.62
C VAL A 81 3.70 5.33 5.11
N ALA A 82 3.56 6.61 4.73
CA ALA A 82 4.47 7.67 5.15
C ALA A 82 4.47 7.84 6.68
N LEU A 83 3.29 7.83 7.30
CA LEU A 83 3.16 7.92 8.75
C LEU A 83 3.77 6.69 9.46
N THR A 84 3.61 5.51 8.87
CA THR A 84 4.21 4.28 9.40
C THR A 84 5.73 4.37 9.37
N LEU A 85 6.32 4.79 8.25
CA LEU A 85 7.76 4.96 8.11
C LEU A 85 8.30 6.02 9.08
N GLU A 86 7.64 7.17 9.17
CA GLU A 86 8.04 8.24 10.10
C GLU A 86 8.05 7.76 11.56
N LEU A 87 6.99 7.08 11.99
CA LEU A 87 6.93 6.55 13.36
C LEU A 87 7.98 5.46 13.57
N HIS A 88 8.15 4.55 12.59
CA HIS A 88 9.15 3.50 12.66
C HIS A 88 10.56 4.07 12.88
N GLU A 89 10.96 5.09 12.11
CA GLU A 89 12.27 5.74 12.29
C GLU A 89 12.41 6.44 13.64
N ILE A 90 11.36 7.12 14.12
CA ILE A 90 11.38 7.79 15.42
C ILE A 90 11.61 6.78 16.55
N PHE A 91 10.83 5.69 16.56
CA PHE A 91 10.91 4.69 17.63
C PHE A 91 12.18 3.84 17.53
N CYS A 92 12.67 3.56 16.32
CA CYS A 92 13.91 2.82 16.13
C CYS A 92 15.16 3.65 16.45
N SER A 93 15.09 4.99 16.37
CA SER A 93 16.21 5.89 16.69
C SER A 93 16.41 6.11 18.20
N THR A 94 15.51 5.58 19.03
CA THR A 94 15.60 5.70 20.48
C THR A 94 16.73 4.83 21.02
N TRP A 95 17.61 5.40 21.85
CA TRP A 95 18.66 4.61 22.51
C TRP A 95 18.06 3.57 23.46
N VAL A 96 18.57 2.34 23.38
CA VAL A 96 18.12 1.21 24.20
C VAL A 96 19.03 1.06 25.41
N ASP A 97 18.49 1.38 26.58
CA ASP A 97 19.13 1.13 27.87
C ASP A 97 18.47 -0.03 28.61
N THR A 98 19.13 -0.56 29.64
CA THR A 98 18.59 -1.65 30.49
C THR A 98 17.28 -1.26 31.18
N THR A 99 17.02 0.04 31.35
CA THR A 99 15.79 0.58 31.92
C THR A 99 14.63 0.61 30.92
N ASN A 100 14.91 0.73 29.62
CA ASN A 100 13.90 1.02 28.59
C ASN A 100 13.56 -0.20 27.73
N LEU A 101 14.19 -1.35 27.97
CA LEU A 101 13.95 -2.61 27.24
C LEU A 101 12.47 -3.02 27.21
N ASN A 102 11.73 -2.77 28.30
CA ASN A 102 10.31 -3.13 28.39
C ASN A 102 9.37 -2.11 27.74
N GLU A 103 9.87 -0.93 27.39
CA GLU A 103 9.10 0.17 26.81
C GLU A 103 9.26 0.31 25.29
N LEU A 104 10.09 -0.55 24.67
CA LEU A 104 10.26 -0.59 23.23
C LEU A 104 8.95 -0.99 22.55
N ASP A 105 8.26 0.01 22.02
CA ASP A 105 7.03 -0.18 21.27
C ASP A 105 7.34 -0.37 19.78
N GLU A 106 7.15 -1.60 19.31
CA GLU A 106 7.17 -1.89 17.88
C GLU A 106 6.00 -1.19 17.17
N VAL A 107 6.29 -0.59 16.01
CA VAL A 107 5.31 0.07 15.14
C VAL A 107 4.79 -0.92 14.11
N VAL A 108 3.49 -1.13 14.07
CA VAL A 108 2.83 -2.05 13.14
C VAL A 108 1.78 -1.32 12.32
N CYS A 109 1.76 -1.56 11.00
CA CYS A 109 0.67 -1.11 10.15
C CYS A 109 -0.42 -2.19 10.07
N LEU A 110 -1.61 -1.87 10.55
CA LEU A 110 -2.80 -2.72 10.44
C LEU A 110 -3.53 -2.39 9.14
N THR A 111 -3.19 -3.15 8.09
CA THR A 111 -3.80 -3.02 6.76
C THR A 111 -4.19 -4.39 6.19
N LEU A 112 -5.21 -4.38 5.35
CA LEU A 112 -5.66 -5.54 4.57
C LEU A 112 -5.38 -5.36 3.08
N ASP A 113 -4.92 -4.18 2.64
CA ASP A 113 -4.58 -3.94 1.25
C ASP A 113 -3.18 -4.51 0.93
N ASN A 114 -3.11 -5.30 -0.13
CA ASN A 114 -1.86 -5.85 -0.63
C ASN A 114 -0.95 -4.76 -1.22
N GLY A 115 -1.49 -3.64 -1.69
CA GLY A 115 -0.72 -2.50 -2.16
C GLY A 115 0.11 -1.87 -1.04
N ILE A 116 -0.53 -1.57 0.10
CA ILE A 116 0.15 -1.02 1.29
C ILE A 116 1.18 -2.03 1.81
N LYS A 117 0.82 -3.31 1.95
CA LYS A 117 1.75 -4.37 2.36
C LYS A 117 2.97 -4.49 1.44
N GLN A 118 2.76 -4.40 0.13
CA GLN A 118 3.86 -4.44 -0.84
C GLN A 118 4.81 -3.25 -0.67
N CYS A 119 4.27 -2.05 -0.42
CA CYS A 119 5.07 -0.86 -0.18
C CYS A 119 5.89 -0.99 1.12
N LEU A 120 5.25 -1.40 2.22
CA LEU A 120 5.92 -1.61 3.50
C LEU A 120 6.96 -2.73 3.45
N LYS A 121 6.73 -3.78 2.65
CA LYS A 121 7.70 -4.85 2.43
C LYS A 121 8.93 -4.35 1.68
N HIS A 122 8.76 -3.43 0.73
CA HIS A 122 9.89 -2.80 0.04
C HIS A 122 10.70 -1.87 0.96
N LEU A 123 10.08 -1.34 2.02
CA LEU A 123 10.75 -0.55 3.05
C LEU A 123 11.34 -1.41 4.19
N ASP A 124 11.26 -2.73 4.09
CA ASP A 124 11.68 -3.69 5.12
C ASP A 124 11.01 -3.50 6.50
N ILE A 125 9.85 -2.84 6.56
CA ILE A 125 9.07 -2.63 7.79
C ILE A 125 8.08 -3.79 8.00
N TYR A 126 7.65 -4.46 6.93
CA TYR A 126 6.62 -5.50 7.00
C TYR A 126 7.20 -6.91 6.99
N ASN A 127 7.10 -7.59 8.12
CA ASN A 127 7.60 -8.95 8.32
C ASN A 127 6.45 -9.96 8.41
N ASP A 128 5.87 -10.31 7.25
CA ASP A 128 4.98 -11.47 7.11
C ASP A 128 5.57 -12.44 6.08
N ASP A 129 6.04 -13.59 6.55
CA ASP A 129 6.63 -14.65 5.73
C ASP A 129 5.63 -15.26 4.73
N LYS A 130 4.33 -15.13 4.99
CA LYS A 130 3.28 -15.64 4.09
C LYS A 130 3.01 -14.69 2.93
N PHE A 131 3.46 -13.44 3.01
CA PHE A 131 3.19 -12.44 1.98
C PHE A 131 4.23 -12.53 0.85
N ILE A 132 3.78 -13.00 -0.31
CA ILE A 132 4.62 -13.06 -1.52
C ILE A 132 4.69 -11.69 -2.18
N SER A 133 5.90 -11.12 -2.23
CA SER A 133 6.16 -9.85 -2.88
C SER A 133 5.99 -9.95 -4.40
N LYS A 134 5.38 -8.91 -5.00
CA LYS A 134 5.10 -8.84 -6.44
C LYS A 134 5.69 -7.57 -7.02
N ILE A 135 6.33 -7.73 -8.17
CA ILE A 135 6.81 -6.62 -9.01
C ILE A 135 5.73 -6.33 -10.04
N TYR A 136 5.51 -5.06 -10.38
CA TYR A 136 4.54 -4.67 -11.40
C TYR A 136 5.28 -4.15 -12.64
N LYS A 137 4.95 -4.72 -13.80
CA LYS A 137 5.47 -4.29 -15.10
C LYS A 137 4.31 -3.97 -16.05
N MET A 138 4.60 -3.23 -17.10
CA MET A 138 3.64 -2.90 -18.14
C MET A 138 3.79 -3.85 -19.32
N ARG A 139 2.68 -4.48 -19.74
CA ARG A 139 2.65 -5.45 -20.84
C ARG A 139 1.63 -5.04 -21.89
N CYS A 140 2.05 -5.02 -23.14
CA CYS A 140 1.12 -4.92 -24.26
C CYS A 140 0.37 -6.25 -24.44
N PHE A 141 -0.97 -6.26 -24.37
CA PHE A 141 -1.73 -7.49 -24.60
C PHE A 141 -1.82 -7.90 -26.08
N ALA A 142 -1.47 -7.00 -27.02
CA ALA A 142 -1.51 -7.28 -28.46
C ALA A 142 -0.17 -7.82 -28.99
N CYS A 143 0.94 -7.14 -28.73
CA CYS A 143 2.27 -7.52 -29.23
C CYS A 143 3.18 -8.18 -28.17
N PHE A 144 2.68 -8.34 -26.94
CA PHE A 144 3.34 -9.00 -25.82
C PHE A 144 4.65 -8.37 -25.34
N ALA A 145 4.99 -7.17 -25.80
CA ALA A 145 6.13 -6.42 -25.32
C ALA A 145 5.97 -6.03 -23.84
N MET A 146 7.06 -6.14 -23.08
CA MET A 146 7.17 -5.79 -21.66
C MET A 146 7.95 -4.49 -21.50
N TYR A 147 7.53 -3.67 -20.54
CA TYR A 147 8.14 -2.38 -20.23
C TYR A 147 8.16 -2.17 -18.72
N ASP A 148 9.26 -1.64 -18.21
CA ASP A 148 9.38 -1.24 -16.79
C ASP A 148 8.86 0.18 -16.54
N GLU A 149 8.80 1.00 -17.59
CA GLU A 149 8.23 2.35 -17.55
C GLU A 149 6.70 2.32 -17.65
N LYS A 150 6.05 3.30 -17.02
CA LYS A 150 4.61 3.53 -17.20
C LYS A 150 4.39 4.15 -18.57
N LEU A 151 3.65 3.45 -19.42
CA LEU A 151 3.34 3.87 -20.78
C LEU A 151 1.85 3.79 -21.03
N ASP A 152 1.31 4.81 -21.71
CA ASP A 152 -0.07 4.81 -22.18
C ASP A 152 -0.18 4.10 -23.54
N PHE A 153 0.83 4.27 -24.41
CA PHE A 153 0.88 3.64 -25.74
C PHE A 153 2.08 2.69 -25.86
N CYS A 154 1.89 1.60 -26.59
CA CYS A 154 2.96 0.64 -26.83
C CYS A 154 4.01 1.19 -27.80
N LYS A 155 5.29 1.23 -27.39
CA LYS A 155 6.41 1.66 -28.25
C LYS A 155 6.61 0.77 -29.49
N LYS A 156 6.15 -0.49 -29.45
CA LYS A 156 6.31 -1.46 -30.55
C LYS A 156 5.17 -1.42 -31.57
N CYS A 157 3.91 -1.41 -31.14
CA CYS A 157 2.74 -1.42 -32.04
C CYS A 157 1.98 -0.10 -32.12
N GLY A 158 2.33 0.91 -31.32
CA GLY A 158 1.70 2.23 -31.31
C GLY A 158 0.29 2.29 -30.67
N MET A 159 -0.29 1.16 -30.31
CA MET A 159 -1.68 1.10 -29.82
C MET A 159 -1.77 1.28 -28.30
N ASN A 160 -2.89 1.86 -27.81
CA ASN A 160 -3.23 1.91 -26.38
C ASN A 160 -3.69 0.53 -25.89
N THR A 161 -2.73 -0.37 -25.75
CA THR A 161 -2.93 -1.79 -25.43
C THR A 161 -2.09 -2.22 -24.23
N ILE A 162 -1.59 -1.25 -23.45
CA ILE A 162 -0.74 -1.50 -22.30
C ILE A 162 -1.59 -1.86 -21.08
N THR A 163 -1.18 -2.91 -20.38
CA THR A 163 -1.84 -3.42 -19.17
C THR A 163 -0.81 -3.69 -18.09
N ARG A 164 -1.12 -3.34 -16.84
CA ARG A 164 -0.27 -3.67 -15.68
C ARG A 164 -0.38 -5.16 -15.36
N VAL A 165 0.76 -5.85 -15.28
CA VAL A 165 0.86 -7.26 -14.91
C VAL A 165 1.73 -7.42 -13.67
N SER A 166 1.43 -8.45 -12.87
CA SER A 166 2.23 -8.82 -11.70
C SER A 166 3.28 -9.86 -12.10
N VAL A 167 4.49 -9.69 -11.60
CA VAL A 167 5.64 -10.57 -11.82
C VAL A 167 6.14 -11.04 -10.46
N VAL A 168 6.39 -12.33 -10.34
CA VAL A 168 6.97 -12.96 -9.16
C VAL A 168 8.32 -13.54 -9.55
N LEU A 169 9.31 -13.37 -8.69
CA LEU A 169 10.62 -14.00 -8.83
C LEU A 169 10.59 -15.37 -8.17
N ASP A 170 10.95 -16.42 -8.90
CA ASP A 170 11.20 -17.73 -8.32
C ASP A 170 12.54 -17.78 -7.57
N GLU A 171 12.74 -18.83 -6.77
CA GLU A 171 14.00 -19.14 -6.06
C GLU A 171 15.25 -19.14 -6.98
N ASN A 172 15.06 -19.40 -8.28
CA ASN A 172 16.11 -19.40 -9.29
C ASN A 172 16.26 -18.05 -10.03
N ASN A 173 15.75 -16.94 -9.47
CA ASN A 173 15.67 -15.61 -10.10
C ASN A 173 14.99 -15.60 -11.48
N LYS A 174 14.10 -16.56 -11.75
CA LYS A 174 13.30 -16.59 -12.98
C LYS A 174 12.03 -15.78 -12.78
N GLU A 175 11.73 -14.88 -13.73
CA GLU A 175 10.51 -14.07 -13.71
C GLU A 175 9.30 -14.89 -14.17
N LYS A 176 8.35 -15.14 -13.26
CA LYS A 176 7.02 -15.68 -13.58
C LYS A 176 6.01 -14.55 -13.66
N VAL A 177 5.45 -14.34 -14.86
CA VAL A 177 4.39 -13.35 -15.08
C VAL A 177 3.02 -13.94 -14.75
N LEU A 178 2.29 -13.31 -13.84
CA LEU A 178 0.94 -13.69 -13.45
C LEU A 178 -0.08 -12.93 -14.30
N LEU A 179 -0.72 -13.64 -15.23
CA LEU A 179 -1.78 -13.11 -16.07
C LEU A 179 -3.16 -13.40 -15.47
N LYS A 180 -4.08 -12.43 -15.57
CA LYS A 180 -5.49 -12.65 -15.22
C LYS A 180 -6.14 -13.53 -16.29
N LYS A 181 -6.78 -14.64 -15.90
CA LYS A 181 -7.47 -15.57 -16.82
C LYS A 181 -8.59 -14.91 -17.62
N VAL A 182 -9.27 -13.93 -17.04
CA VAL A 182 -10.32 -13.16 -17.71
C VAL A 182 -9.81 -11.73 -17.86
N ILE A 183 -9.27 -11.42 -19.03
CA ILE A 183 -9.05 -10.03 -19.41
C ILE A 183 -10.39 -9.56 -19.98
N ASN A 184 -11.23 -8.94 -19.16
CA ASN A 184 -12.38 -8.19 -19.66
C ASN A 184 -11.85 -6.96 -20.42
N LEU A 185 -11.34 -7.18 -21.63
CA LEU A 185 -11.06 -6.14 -22.60
C LEU A 185 -12.40 -5.62 -23.08
N TYR A 186 -13.00 -4.71 -22.32
CA TYR A 186 -14.15 -3.97 -22.81
C TYR A 186 -13.66 -3.15 -24.01
N LEU A 187 -13.96 -3.62 -25.22
CA LEU A 187 -13.82 -2.90 -26.50
C LEU A 187 -14.78 -1.69 -26.57
N ARG A 188 -15.05 -1.02 -25.45
CA ARG A 188 -16.19 -0.10 -25.31
C ARG A 188 -16.00 1.26 -25.98
N CYS A 189 -14.80 1.64 -26.46
CA CYS A 189 -14.58 3.02 -26.93
C CYS A 189 -13.66 3.21 -28.16
N CYS A 190 -13.43 2.22 -29.03
CA CYS A 190 -12.61 2.45 -30.25
C CYS A 190 -13.40 2.63 -31.55
N MET A 191 -14.73 2.60 -31.51
CA MET A 191 -15.56 2.87 -32.69
C MET A 191 -16.52 4.03 -32.43
N THR A 192 -16.03 5.26 -32.58
CA THR A 192 -16.93 6.34 -32.99
C THR A 192 -17.20 6.12 -34.47
N LYS A 193 -18.48 5.94 -34.84
CA LYS A 193 -18.90 5.92 -36.25
C LYS A 193 -18.36 7.20 -36.89
N LYS A 194 -17.54 7.07 -37.94
CA LYS A 194 -17.27 8.19 -38.84
C LYS A 194 -18.62 8.71 -39.32
N ALA A 195 -18.89 9.99 -39.08
CA ALA A 195 -19.97 10.74 -39.72
C ALA A 195 -19.68 10.88 -41.23
#